data_AF-A0A949R3Y4-F1
#
_entry.id   AF-A0A949R3Y4-F1
#
_cell.length_a   1.000
_cell.length_b   1.000
_cell.length_c   1.000
_cell.angle_alpha   90.00
_cell.angle_beta   90.00
_cell.angle_gamma   90.00
#
_symmetry.space_group_name_H-M   'P 1'
#
loop_
_entity.id
_entity.type
_entity.pdbx_description
1 polymer ?
#
loop_
_entity_poly.entity_id
_entity_poly.type
_entity_poly.pdbx_seq_one_letter_code
_entity_poly.pdbx_strand_id
1 'polypeptide(L)'
;MAYEYKIGSTLGGMSLLTSLGIRAAPQAGYRQYATVLKLGDNTQKGQGFPIITWHWAFVSLAERAVFMAFLSAGALSATVFIRSRLPDNTFANYQCKMQVPTGEENLSVGKILDFTLVFTECVLIP
;
A
#
# COMPACT_ATOMS: atom_id res chain seq x y z
N MET A 1 12.01 -5.76 16.14
CA MET A 1 12.37 -5.34 14.78
C MET A 1 11.57 -4.10 14.47
N ALA A 2 12.23 -2.96 14.27
CA ALA A 2 11.53 -1.71 13.91
C ALA A 2 11.06 -1.82 12.46
N TYR A 3 9.75 -1.74 12.24
CA TYR A 3 9.18 -1.76 10.91
C TYR A 3 9.37 -0.38 10.26
N GLU A 4 10.07 -0.30 9.13
CA GLU A 4 10.36 0.95 8.41
C GLU A 4 9.23 1.40 7.47
N TYR A 5 8.04 0.81 7.56
CA TYR A 5 6.92 1.20 6.72
C TYR A 5 6.47 2.63 7.05
N LYS A 6 6.44 3.49 6.03
CA LYS A 6 6.04 4.89 6.15
C LYS A 6 5.02 5.25 5.08
N ILE A 7 4.13 6.17 5.40
CA ILE A 7 3.19 6.77 4.45
C ILE A 7 3.09 8.27 4.69
N GLY A 8 2.90 9.04 3.62
CA GLY A 8 2.71 10.48 3.68
C GLY A 8 2.05 11.01 2.41
N SER A 9 1.48 12.21 2.48
CA SER A 9 1.00 12.95 1.31
C SER A 9 2.12 13.67 0.56
N THR A 10 3.31 13.79 1.17
CA THR A 10 4.52 14.37 0.58
C THR A 10 5.75 13.55 0.97
N LEU A 11 6.84 13.65 0.18
CA LEU A 11 8.08 12.91 0.43
C LEU A 11 8.70 13.24 1.80
N GLY A 12 8.79 14.51 2.17
CA GLY A 12 9.31 14.94 3.47
C GLY A 12 8.35 14.70 4.64
N GLY A 13 7.06 14.52 4.37
CA GLY A 13 6.00 14.31 5.36
C GLY A 13 5.67 12.85 5.67
N MET A 14 6.49 11.90 5.21
CA MET A 14 6.26 10.47 5.46
C MET A 14 6.45 10.13 6.94
N SER A 15 5.40 9.60 7.56
CA SER A 15 5.40 9.18 8.96
C SER A 15 5.40 7.66 9.06
N LEU A 16 6.06 7.11 10.09
CA LEU A 16 6.04 5.67 10.36
C LEU A 16 4.62 5.22 10.67
N LEU A 17 4.23 4.04 10.20
CA LEU A 17 2.91 3.47 10.50
C LEU A 17 2.66 3.40 12.01
N THR A 18 3.67 3.04 12.80
CA THR A 18 3.60 3.01 14.27
C THR A 18 3.39 4.38 14.89
N SER A 19 3.98 5.44 14.32
CA SER A 19 3.76 6.83 14.77
C SER A 19 2.35 7.33 14.45
N LEU A 20 1.71 6.77 13.43
CA LEU A 20 0.33 7.04 13.06
C LEU A 20 -0.68 6.18 13.84
N GLY A 21 -0.23 5.41 14.82
CA GLY A 21 -1.09 4.55 15.65
C GLY A 21 -1.42 3.19 15.03
N ILE A 22 -0.86 2.86 13.86
CA ILE A 22 -1.02 1.52 13.24
C ILE A 22 -0.10 0.53 13.94
N ARG A 23 -0.69 -0.46 14.61
CA ARG A 23 0.06 -1.34 15.53
C ARG A 23 0.80 -2.45 14.81
N ALA A 24 0.22 -2.97 13.74
CA ALA A 24 0.74 -4.10 13.01
C ALA A 24 1.43 -3.66 11.71
N ALA A 25 2.58 -4.26 11.42
CA ALA A 25 3.19 -4.13 10.11
C ALA A 25 2.38 -4.88 9.05
N PRO A 26 2.26 -4.34 7.84
CA PRO A 26 1.61 -5.04 6.75
C PRO A 26 2.42 -6.22 6.26
N GLN A 27 1.72 -7.20 5.71
CA GLN A 27 2.26 -8.13 4.73
C GLN A 27 2.40 -7.38 3.40
N ALA A 28 3.63 -7.07 3.01
CA ALA A 28 3.91 -6.35 1.77
C ALA A 28 4.01 -7.32 0.59
N GLY A 29 3.26 -7.04 -0.47
CA GLY A 29 3.42 -7.62 -1.79
C GLY A 29 4.03 -6.62 -2.75
N TYR A 30 4.88 -7.10 -3.65
CA TYR A 30 5.46 -6.31 -4.72
C TYR A 30 5.28 -7.04 -6.05
N ARG A 31 4.72 -6.34 -7.04
CA ARG A 31 4.61 -6.81 -8.42
C ARG A 31 5.32 -5.80 -9.31
N GLN A 32 6.39 -6.23 -9.97
CA GLN A 32 7.19 -5.35 -10.83
C GLN A 32 6.40 -4.80 -12.03
N TYR A 33 5.42 -5.56 -12.51
CA TYR A 33 4.60 -5.21 -13.66
C TYR A 33 3.12 -5.33 -13.31
N ALA A 34 2.31 -4.38 -13.78
CA ALA A 34 0.87 -4.38 -13.57
C ALA A 34 0.18 -5.51 -14.35
N THR A 35 0.66 -5.81 -15.56
CA THR A 35 0.17 -6.91 -16.39
C THR A 35 1.31 -7.68 -17.02
N VAL A 36 1.06 -8.95 -17.34
CA VAL A 36 1.98 -9.81 -18.07
C VAL A 36 1.25 -10.32 -19.31
N LEU A 37 1.76 -9.96 -20.48
CA LEU A 37 1.19 -10.34 -21.77
C LEU A 37 1.96 -11.53 -22.33
N LYS A 38 1.24 -12.54 -22.79
CA LYS A 38 1.82 -13.65 -23.53
C LYS A 38 1.96 -13.25 -25.00
N LEU A 39 3.18 -13.30 -25.52
CA LEU A 39 3.51 -12.98 -26.90
C LEU A 39 3.26 -14.18 -27.82
N GLY A 40 3.23 -13.94 -29.13
CA GLY A 40 2.97 -14.97 -30.15
C GLY A 40 4.03 -16.08 -30.20
N ASP A 41 5.19 -15.86 -29.61
CA ASP A 41 6.29 -16.82 -29.45
C ASP A 41 6.22 -17.61 -28.11
N ASN A 42 5.10 -17.51 -27.39
CA ASN A 42 4.90 -18.03 -26.03
C ASN A 42 5.76 -17.39 -24.93
N THR A 43 6.56 -16.35 -25.23
CA THR A 43 7.27 -15.60 -24.19
C THR A 43 6.35 -14.62 -23.47
N GLN A 44 6.78 -14.12 -22.31
CA GLN A 44 5.98 -13.21 -21.48
C GLN A 44 6.63 -11.83 -21.40
N LYS A 45 5.86 -10.78 -21.63
CA LYS A 45 6.30 -9.38 -21.52
C LYS A 45 5.51 -8.68 -20.41
N GLY A 46 6.21 -8.19 -19.40
CA GLY A 46 5.63 -7.31 -18.38
C GLY A 46 5.32 -5.93 -18.95
N GLN A 47 4.15 -5.39 -18.63
CA GLN A 47 3.76 -4.01 -18.96
C GLN A 47 3.16 -3.30 -17.74
N GLY A 48 3.29 -1.97 -17.74
CA GLY A 48 2.78 -1.09 -16.69
C GLY A 48 3.75 -0.84 -15.55
N PHE A 49 3.35 0.07 -14.67
CA PHE A 49 4.11 0.44 -13.47
C PHE A 49 4.08 -0.67 -12.41
N PRO A 50 5.07 -0.73 -11.51
CA PRO A 50 5.01 -1.56 -10.33
C PRO A 50 3.75 -1.32 -9.49
N ILE A 51 3.28 -2.38 -8.85
CA ILE A 51 2.18 -2.36 -7.89
C ILE A 51 2.72 -2.87 -6.55
N ILE A 52 2.43 -2.11 -5.49
CA ILE A 52 2.73 -2.50 -4.11
C ILE A 52 1.40 -2.74 -3.41
N THR A 53 1.33 -3.80 -2.61
CA THR A 53 0.15 -4.11 -1.79
C THR A 53 0.53 -4.23 -0.34
N TRP A 54 -0.23 -3.63 0.56
CA TRP A 54 -0.10 -3.82 2.00
C TRP A 54 -1.35 -4.51 2.51
N HIS A 55 -1.17 -5.67 3.12
CA HIS A 55 -2.27 -6.48 3.62
C HIS A 55 -2.16 -6.69 5.12
N TRP A 56 -3.32 -6.69 5.79
CA TRP A 56 -3.47 -7.02 7.20
C TRP A 56 -4.64 -7.97 7.36
N ALA A 57 -4.46 -9.01 8.18
CA ALA A 57 -5.56 -9.91 8.53
C ALA A 57 -6.73 -9.17 9.20
N PHE A 58 -6.42 -8.16 10.02
CA PHE A 58 -7.41 -7.24 10.55
C PHE A 58 -6.79 -5.88 10.89
N VAL A 59 -7.62 -4.84 10.87
CA VAL A 59 -7.32 -3.51 11.43
C VAL A 59 -8.53 -3.00 12.24
N SER A 60 -8.29 -2.08 13.17
CA SER A 60 -9.37 -1.37 13.87
C SER A 60 -9.98 -0.28 12.99
N LEU A 61 -11.19 0.17 13.34
CA LEU A 61 -11.85 1.30 12.66
C LEU A 61 -11.01 2.59 12.73
N ALA A 62 -10.33 2.83 13.86
CA ALA A 62 -9.44 3.98 14.02
C ALA A 62 -8.23 3.90 13.08
N GLU A 63 -7.62 2.72 12.94
CA GLU A 63 -6.51 2.50 12.00
C GLU A 63 -6.96 2.66 10.55
N ARG A 64 -8.16 2.18 10.18
CA ARG A 64 -8.75 2.45 8.86
C ARG A 64 -8.93 3.94 8.62
N ALA A 65 -9.43 4.69 9.61
CA ALA A 65 -9.65 6.13 9.48
C ALA A 65 -8.36 6.89 9.18
N VAL A 66 -7.23 6.46 9.77
CA VAL A 66 -5.89 7.00 9.47
C VAL A 66 -5.54 6.81 8.00
N PHE A 67 -5.75 5.62 7.43
CA PHE A 67 -5.50 5.38 6.01
C PHE A 67 -6.45 6.16 5.11
N MET A 68 -7.73 6.22 5.46
CA MET A 68 -8.73 7.00 4.71
C MET A 68 -8.41 8.50 4.70
N ALA A 69 -7.74 9.03 5.74
CA ALA A 69 -7.34 10.43 5.78
C ALA A 69 -6.26 10.81 4.74
N PHE A 70 -5.52 9.83 4.19
CA PHE A 70 -4.60 10.05 3.08
C PHE A 70 -5.31 10.09 1.72
N LEU A 71 -6.57 9.65 1.66
CA LEU A 71 -7.43 9.88 0.52
C LEU A 71 -8.08 11.26 0.68
N SER A 72 -8.05 12.07 -0.38
CA SER A 72 -8.84 13.30 -0.41
C SER A 72 -10.32 12.98 -0.16
N ALA A 73 -11.05 13.85 0.55
CA ALA A 73 -12.44 13.60 0.91
C ALA A 73 -13.29 13.19 -0.31
N GLY A 74 -13.83 11.96 -0.29
CA GLY A 74 -14.64 11.41 -1.38
C GLY A 74 -13.86 10.85 -2.57
N ALA A 75 -12.53 10.88 -2.56
CA ALA A 75 -11.71 10.32 -3.63
C ALA A 75 -11.54 8.81 -3.48
N LEU A 76 -11.66 8.09 -4.60
CA LEU A 76 -11.39 6.65 -4.66
C LEU A 76 -9.89 6.33 -4.76
N SER A 77 -9.07 7.34 -5.01
CA SER A 77 -7.61 7.23 -5.02
C SER A 77 -6.93 8.58 -4.79
N ALA A 78 -5.70 8.55 -4.25
CA ALA A 78 -4.88 9.74 -4.04
C ALA A 78 -3.39 9.43 -4.23
N THR A 79 -2.61 10.44 -4.62
CA THR A 79 -1.15 10.31 -4.69
C THR A 79 -0.58 10.35 -3.28
N VAL A 80 0.24 9.35 -2.96
CA VAL A 80 0.91 9.20 -1.67
C VAL A 80 2.37 8.84 -1.89
N PHE A 81 3.16 9.07 -0.86
CA PHE A 81 4.54 8.66 -0.76
C PHE A 81 4.61 7.55 0.28
N ILE A 82 5.21 6.42 -0.10
CA ILE A 82 5.35 5.27 0.78
C ILE A 82 6.80 4.82 0.87
N ARG A 83 7.17 4.28 2.04
CA ARG A 83 8.37 3.45 2.20
C ARG A 83 7.92 2.02 2.42
N SER A 84 8.33 1.12 1.54
CA SER A 84 7.94 -0.29 1.62
C SER A 84 9.11 -1.23 1.39
N ARG A 85 8.91 -2.48 1.81
CA ARG A 85 9.90 -3.54 1.68
C ARG A 85 9.82 -4.15 0.29
N LEU A 86 10.98 -4.30 -0.35
CA LEU A 86 11.14 -4.98 -1.61
C LEU A 86 11.34 -6.50 -1.42
N PRO A 87 11.19 -7.31 -2.49
CA PRO A 87 11.42 -8.76 -2.44
C PRO A 87 12.82 -9.16 -1.97
N ASP A 88 13.81 -8.29 -2.16
CA ASP A 88 15.20 -8.48 -1.71
C ASP A 88 15.42 -8.08 -0.23
N ASN A 89 14.33 -7.83 0.50
CA ASN A 89 14.28 -7.38 1.88
C ASN A 89 14.82 -5.96 2.14
N THR A 90 15.19 -5.19 1.11
CA THR A 90 15.56 -3.79 1.25
C THR A 90 14.33 -2.89 1.36
N PHE A 91 14.49 -1.66 1.83
CA PHE A 91 13.41 -0.67 1.88
C PHE A 91 13.69 0.46 0.91
N ALA A 92 12.68 0.78 0.11
CA ALA A 92 12.74 1.85 -0.88
C ALA A 92 11.54 2.79 -0.75
N ASN A 93 11.73 4.03 -1.18
CA ASN A 93 10.70 5.04 -1.19
C ASN A 93 10.04 5.09 -2.58
N TYR A 94 8.72 5.20 -2.60
CA TYR A 94 7.93 5.26 -3.82
C TYR A 94 6.95 6.41 -3.75
N GLN A 95 6.73 7.06 -4.89
CA GLN A 95 5.53 7.83 -5.14
C GLN A 95 4.54 6.89 -5.81
N CYS A 96 3.37 6.69 -5.21
CA CYS A 96 2.34 5.81 -5.74
C CYS A 96 0.98 6.50 -5.71
N LYS A 97 0.01 5.90 -6.38
CA LYS A 97 -1.40 6.21 -6.24
C LYS A 97 -2.05 5.16 -5.34
N MET A 98 -2.39 5.57 -4.12
CA MET A 98 -3.14 4.75 -3.17
C MET A 98 -4.59 4.65 -3.62
N GLN A 99 -5.11 3.43 -3.70
CA GLN A 99 -6.52 3.16 -3.93
C GLN A 99 -7.27 3.11 -2.60
N VAL A 100 -8.59 3.25 -2.66
CA VAL A 100 -9.45 3.05 -1.49
C VAL A 100 -9.20 1.67 -0.87
N PRO A 101 -8.98 1.58 0.46
CA PRO A 101 -8.82 0.30 1.11
C PRO A 101 -10.02 -0.62 0.90
N THR A 102 -9.74 -1.90 0.70
CA THR A 102 -10.75 -2.96 0.67
C THR A 102 -10.70 -3.75 1.97
N GLY A 103 -11.84 -4.31 2.39
CA GLY A 103 -11.95 -5.16 3.57
C GLY A 103 -13.41 -5.30 4.01
N GLU A 104 -13.70 -6.31 4.83
CA GLU A 104 -15.04 -6.56 5.35
C GLU A 104 -15.22 -5.96 6.74
N GLU A 105 -16.27 -5.14 6.91
CA GLU A 105 -16.58 -4.54 8.20
C GLU A 105 -17.31 -5.54 9.09
N ASN A 106 -16.68 -5.93 10.20
CA ASN A 106 -17.36 -6.67 11.25
C ASN A 106 -17.86 -5.70 12.33
N LEU A 107 -19.09 -5.20 12.15
CA LEU A 107 -19.72 -4.23 13.03
C LEU A 107 -19.86 -4.72 14.48
N SER A 108 -19.99 -6.03 14.69
CA SER A 108 -20.12 -6.62 16.03
C SER A 108 -18.85 -6.53 16.87
N VAL A 109 -17.68 -6.39 16.24
CA VAL A 109 -16.37 -6.40 16.91
C VAL A 109 -15.61 -5.08 16.72
N GLY A 110 -16.10 -4.18 15.86
CA GLY A 110 -15.44 -2.90 15.56
C GLY A 110 -14.10 -3.07 14.84
N LYS A 111 -13.99 -4.13 14.02
CA LYS A 111 -12.77 -4.47 13.26
C LYS A 111 -13.09 -4.64 11.79
N ILE A 112 -12.11 -4.34 10.95
CA ILE A 112 -12.11 -4.63 9.52
C ILE A 112 -11.26 -5.87 9.31
N LEU A 113 -11.84 -6.90 8.69
CA LEU A 113 -11.14 -8.12 8.31
C LEU A 113 -10.63 -8.01 6.87
N ASP A 114 -9.55 -8.73 6.57
CA ASP A 114 -8.94 -8.79 5.23
C ASP A 114 -8.65 -7.40 4.64
N PHE A 115 -8.02 -6.54 5.46
CA PHE A 115 -7.79 -5.16 5.09
C PHE A 115 -6.61 -5.05 4.13
N THR A 116 -6.86 -4.55 2.92
CA THR A 116 -5.87 -4.46 1.87
C THR A 116 -5.80 -3.04 1.31
N LEU A 117 -4.57 -2.52 1.23
CA LEU A 117 -4.22 -1.30 0.51
C LEU A 117 -3.48 -1.67 -0.77
N VAL A 118 -3.95 -1.11 -1.88
CA VAL A 118 -3.30 -1.27 -3.18
C VAL A 118 -2.71 0.08 -3.59
N PHE A 119 -1.42 0.06 -3.90
CA PHE A 119 -0.66 1.18 -4.43
C PHE A 119 -0.32 0.88 -5.88
N THR A 120 -0.93 1.64 -6.79
CA THR A 120 -0.73 1.55 -8.23
C THR A 120 0.17 2.68 -8.73
N GLU A 121 0.65 2.61 -9.97
CA GLU A 121 1.45 3.68 -10.58
C GLU A 121 2.69 4.04 -9.73
N CYS A 122 3.33 3.03 -9.13
CA CYS A 122 4.46 3.26 -8.22
C CYS A 122 5.73 3.62 -9.00
N VAL A 123 6.32 4.77 -8.67
CA VAL A 123 7.58 5.26 -9.20
C VAL A 123 8.60 5.30 -8.06
N LEU A 124 9.75 4.67 -8.27
CA LEU A 124 10.85 4.66 -7.31
C LEU A 124 11.43 6.07 -7.17
N ILE A 125 11.64 6.51 -5.93
CA ILE A 125 12.27 7.79 -5.61
C ILE A 125 13.68 7.48 -5.09
N PRO A 126 14.74 8.05 -5.71
CA PRO A 126 16.12 7.86 -5.28
C PRO A 126 16.43 8.50 -3.93
#